data_AF-A0A2E7A4J7-F1
#
_entry.id   AF-A0A2E7A4J7-F1
#
_cell.length_a   1.000
_cell.length_b   1.000
_cell.length_c   1.000
_cell.angle_alpha   90.00
_cell.angle_beta   90.00
_cell.angle_gamma   90.00
#
_symmetry.space_group_name_H-M   'P 1'
#
loop_
_entity.id
_entity.type
_entity.pdbx_description
1 polymer ?
#
loop_
_entity_poly.entity_id
_entity_poly.type
_entity_poly.pdbx_seq_one_letter_code
_entity_poly.pdbx_strand_id
1 'polypeptide(L)'
;MLVGVTHGRYAQQIYDALTERIEIQADFVSPEVDASKYDFVFAVDDEDAPKGAKTRRYVTHHNAKTYSWDVVAARHLLPAAKTRGTQNPIAVPLPVTTSIPAKPTQTGVALVENEQNQDFTKLLKAAGHQVADIHDPGVGIVVDLSPTTSCTEPMRQAMSQEKVVIAMASNPAATDTIRDQSDGRIISTYSKAVEVVDELINNDFERQRLGFEARKAVSNSNWTRVTRALLIENRRGIPVLEHSNQLAARKRWTQRLGHAHPWKFAQYIDDGHIELDDQRIDVSHLSQLRKLSIVTALDRRDPNNGNS
;
A
#
# COMPACT_ATOMS: atom_id res chain seq x y z
N MET A 1 10.87 15.49 -25.79
CA MET A 1 11.28 15.41 -24.38
C MET A 1 11.97 14.08 -24.18
N LEU A 2 13.19 14.09 -23.67
CA LEU A 2 13.98 12.90 -23.37
C LEU A 2 14.26 12.85 -21.87
N VAL A 3 13.94 11.73 -21.23
CA VAL A 3 14.10 11.54 -19.78
C VAL A 3 15.15 10.47 -19.50
N GLY A 4 16.16 10.82 -18.71
CA GLY A 4 17.10 9.83 -18.19
C GLY A 4 16.52 9.12 -16.97
N VAL A 5 16.69 7.81 -16.85
CA VAL A 5 16.32 7.03 -15.65
C VAL A 5 17.59 6.44 -15.05
N THR A 6 17.90 6.80 -13.80
CA THR A 6 19.08 6.25 -13.11
C THR A 6 18.92 4.76 -12.86
N HIS A 7 20.04 4.03 -12.83
CA HIS A 7 20.01 2.63 -12.44
C HIS A 7 19.65 2.46 -10.96
N GLY A 8 18.88 1.41 -10.68
CA GLY A 8 18.57 0.98 -9.32
C GLY A 8 17.27 0.19 -9.25
N ARG A 9 16.74 0.03 -8.03
CA ARG A 9 15.71 -0.98 -7.72
C ARG A 9 14.43 -0.82 -8.53
N TYR A 10 14.05 0.41 -8.83
CA TYR A 10 12.78 0.75 -9.49
C TYR A 10 12.96 1.32 -10.90
N ALA A 11 14.19 1.31 -11.42
CA ALA A 11 14.54 1.91 -12.70
C ALA A 11 13.70 1.33 -13.85
N GLN A 12 13.57 0.00 -13.93
CA GLN A 12 12.80 -0.65 -14.99
C GLN A 12 11.33 -0.24 -14.96
N GLN A 13 10.72 -0.20 -13.78
CA GLN A 13 9.30 0.12 -13.67
C GLN A 13 9.02 1.60 -14.01
N ILE A 14 9.96 2.50 -13.71
CA ILE A 14 9.88 3.91 -14.14
C ILE A 14 10.05 4.00 -15.66
N TYR A 15 11.02 3.28 -16.22
CA TYR A 15 11.27 3.20 -17.65
C TYR A 15 10.04 2.71 -18.42
N ASP A 16 9.47 1.56 -18.04
CA ASP A 16 8.27 0.98 -18.66
C ASP A 16 7.08 1.93 -18.55
N ALA A 17 6.94 2.61 -17.40
CA ALA A 17 5.89 3.60 -17.21
C ALA A 17 6.05 4.81 -18.15
N LEU A 18 7.29 5.26 -18.41
CA LEU A 18 7.57 6.34 -19.37
C LEU A 18 7.29 5.89 -20.80
N THR A 19 7.86 4.78 -21.23
CA THR A 19 7.90 4.37 -22.64
C THR A 19 6.61 3.68 -23.09
N GLU A 20 6.03 2.80 -22.29
CA GLU A 20 4.89 1.97 -22.70
C GLU A 20 3.53 2.60 -22.34
N ARG A 21 3.48 3.47 -21.32
CA ARG A 21 2.21 3.99 -20.77
C ARG A 21 2.02 5.47 -20.96
N ILE A 22 3.10 6.25 -20.96
CA ILE A 22 3.06 7.70 -21.13
C ILE A 22 3.57 8.09 -22.53
N GLU A 23 4.27 7.19 -23.22
CA GLU A 23 4.81 7.38 -24.57
C GLU A 23 5.87 8.50 -24.64
N ILE A 24 6.70 8.59 -23.59
CA ILE A 24 7.86 9.50 -23.51
C ILE A 24 9.14 8.71 -23.79
N GLN A 25 10.02 9.28 -24.60
CA GLN A 25 11.35 8.72 -24.81
C GLN A 25 12.16 8.76 -23.52
N ALA A 26 12.72 7.61 -23.16
CA ALA A 26 13.55 7.48 -21.98
C ALA A 26 14.72 6.55 -22.23
N ASP A 27 15.84 6.81 -21.56
CA ASP A 27 17.06 5.99 -21.59
C ASP A 27 17.52 5.72 -20.16
N PHE A 28 18.15 4.57 -19.93
CA PHE A 28 18.89 4.36 -18.70
C PHE A 28 20.18 5.18 -18.72
N VAL A 29 20.47 5.88 -17.61
CA VAL A 29 21.61 6.79 -17.52
C VAL A 29 22.53 6.42 -16.36
N SER A 30 23.84 6.44 -16.65
CA SER A 30 24.91 6.34 -15.66
C SER A 30 25.43 7.72 -15.27
N PRO A 31 26.07 7.89 -14.10
CA PRO A 31 26.51 9.20 -13.58
C PRO A 31 27.52 9.94 -14.48
N GLU A 32 28.21 9.23 -15.37
CA GLU A 32 29.24 9.76 -16.26
C GLU A 32 28.67 10.35 -17.57
N VAL A 33 27.38 10.13 -17.84
CA VAL A 33 26.73 10.57 -19.07
C VAL A 33 26.55 12.10 -19.07
N ASP A 34 26.69 12.72 -20.24
CA ASP A 34 26.38 14.13 -20.44
C ASP A 34 24.90 14.43 -20.14
N ALA A 35 24.67 15.13 -19.02
CA ALA A 35 23.37 15.51 -18.51
C ALA A 35 22.58 16.45 -19.44
N SER A 36 23.27 17.21 -20.31
CA SER A 36 22.65 18.22 -21.18
C SER A 36 21.73 17.63 -22.25
N LYS A 37 21.85 16.32 -22.50
CA LYS A 37 21.00 15.57 -23.45
C LYS A 37 19.58 15.35 -22.95
N TYR A 38 19.35 15.46 -21.64
CA TYR A 38 18.09 15.10 -21.00
C TYR A 38 17.37 16.34 -20.47
N ASP A 39 16.05 16.40 -20.68
CA ASP A 39 15.20 17.43 -20.08
C ASP A 39 15.11 17.25 -18.55
N PHE A 40 15.06 15.98 -18.12
CA PHE A 40 15.04 15.57 -16.72
C PHE A 40 15.78 14.24 -16.55
N VAL A 41 16.33 14.04 -15.34
CA VAL A 41 16.81 12.72 -14.89
C VAL A 41 15.96 12.28 -13.71
N PHE A 42 15.34 11.13 -13.79
CA PHE A 42 14.55 10.53 -12.71
C PHE A 42 15.42 9.57 -11.91
N ALA A 43 15.38 9.73 -10.59
CA ALA A 43 16.11 8.87 -9.67
C ALA A 43 15.25 8.49 -8.46
N VAL A 44 15.54 7.34 -7.85
CA VAL A 44 14.87 6.91 -6.62
C VAL A 44 15.83 6.97 -5.45
N ASP A 45 15.37 7.50 -4.32
CA ASP A 45 16.14 7.66 -3.09
C ASP A 45 17.53 8.29 -3.37
N ASP A 46 18.60 7.58 -3.03
CA ASP A 46 20.00 8.02 -3.14
C ASP A 46 20.71 7.52 -4.41
N GLU A 47 19.97 7.04 -5.42
CA GLU A 47 20.56 6.62 -6.70
C GLU A 47 21.36 7.76 -7.35
N ASP A 48 22.54 7.42 -7.90
CA ASP A 48 23.47 8.39 -8.48
C ASP A 48 22.95 8.94 -9.81
N ALA A 49 22.88 10.27 -9.90
CA ALA A 49 22.46 10.98 -11.11
C ALA A 49 23.65 11.74 -11.73
N PRO A 50 23.64 11.95 -13.06
CA PRO A 50 24.69 12.72 -13.72
C PRO A 50 24.87 14.12 -13.12
N LYS A 51 26.12 14.56 -13.00
CA LYS A 51 26.42 15.89 -12.45
C LYS A 51 25.80 16.99 -13.32
N GLY A 52 25.15 17.95 -12.67
CA GLY A 52 24.49 19.07 -13.34
C GLY A 52 23.14 18.73 -13.97
N ALA A 53 22.66 17.48 -13.89
CA ALA A 53 21.35 17.11 -14.38
C ALA A 53 20.22 17.76 -13.57
N LYS A 54 19.14 18.11 -14.27
CA LYS A 54 17.86 18.50 -13.65
C LYS A 54 17.18 17.24 -13.09
N THR A 55 17.64 16.83 -11.91
CA THR A 55 17.23 15.58 -11.28
C THR A 55 15.88 15.75 -10.57
N ARG A 56 14.98 14.79 -10.76
CA ARG A 56 13.71 14.64 -10.05
C ARG A 56 13.71 13.35 -9.27
N ARG A 57 13.43 13.43 -7.98
CA ARG A 57 13.57 12.26 -7.11
C ARG A 57 12.27 11.76 -6.54
N TYR A 58 12.09 10.45 -6.60
CA TYR A 58 11.10 9.73 -5.84
C TYR A 58 11.73 9.18 -4.56
N VAL A 59 11.25 9.58 -3.39
CA VAL A 59 11.83 9.16 -2.10
C VAL A 59 10.89 8.20 -1.39
N THR A 60 11.38 7.01 -1.05
CA THR A 60 10.62 5.91 -0.48
C THR A 60 10.72 5.80 1.04
N HIS A 61 11.78 6.37 1.64
CA HIS A 61 12.05 6.30 3.06
C HIS A 61 12.70 7.57 3.64
N HIS A 62 12.54 7.77 4.95
CA HIS A 62 13.03 8.97 5.65
C HIS A 62 14.57 9.12 5.69
N ASN A 63 15.31 8.00 5.54
CA ASN A 63 16.77 7.97 5.61
C ASN A 63 17.49 8.42 4.34
N ALA A 64 16.77 8.77 3.26
CA ALA A 64 17.38 9.20 2.02
C ALA A 64 18.23 10.46 2.26
N LYS A 65 19.49 10.42 1.84
CA LYS A 65 20.47 11.49 2.08
C LYS A 65 20.36 12.62 1.06
N THR A 66 19.79 12.35 -0.10
CA THR A 66 19.60 13.32 -1.18
C THR A 66 18.84 14.58 -0.80
N TYR A 67 19.11 15.69 -1.49
CA TYR A 67 18.51 17.00 -1.21
C TYR A 67 17.19 17.25 -1.97
N SER A 68 16.97 16.62 -3.13
CA SER A 68 15.72 16.78 -3.89
C SER A 68 14.76 15.66 -3.53
N TRP A 69 13.58 16.03 -3.05
CA TRP A 69 12.50 15.11 -2.62
C TRP A 69 11.22 15.53 -3.34
N ASP A 70 11.24 15.53 -4.67
CA ASP A 70 10.16 16.05 -5.52
C ASP A 70 8.85 15.26 -5.35
N VAL A 71 8.97 13.94 -5.32
CA VAL A 71 7.87 13.02 -5.09
C VAL A 71 8.25 12.11 -3.92
N VAL A 72 7.33 11.89 -2.99
CA VAL A 72 7.55 11.03 -1.82
C VAL A 72 6.53 9.90 -1.77
N ALA A 73 6.95 8.75 -1.25
CA ALA A 73 6.13 7.55 -1.20
C ALA A 73 5.03 7.56 -0.14
N ALA A 74 5.07 8.51 0.80
CA ALA A 74 4.11 8.60 1.89
C ALA A 74 4.00 10.06 2.39
N ARG A 75 2.89 10.40 3.06
CA ARG A 75 2.62 11.79 3.47
C ARG A 75 3.53 12.26 4.58
N HIS A 76 3.90 11.37 5.51
CA HIS A 76 4.81 11.67 6.60
C HIS A 76 6.21 12.09 6.14
N LEU A 77 6.56 11.83 4.88
CA LEU A 77 7.81 12.28 4.26
C LEU A 77 7.72 13.73 3.71
N LEU A 78 6.51 14.27 3.51
CA LEU A 78 6.31 15.63 2.99
C LEU A 78 6.95 16.72 3.87
N PRO A 79 6.86 16.68 5.21
CA PRO A 79 7.56 17.65 6.05
C PRO A 79 9.07 17.64 5.82
N ALA A 80 9.70 16.45 5.78
CA ALA A 80 11.13 16.31 5.54
C ALA A 80 11.54 16.84 4.16
N ALA A 81 10.74 16.58 3.12
CA ALA A 81 10.95 17.11 1.77
C ALA A 81 10.98 18.65 1.75
N LYS A 82 10.05 19.28 2.49
CA LYS A 82 10.01 20.75 2.63
C LYS A 82 11.22 21.29 3.38
N THR A 83 11.62 20.66 4.49
CA THR A 83 12.79 21.06 5.27
C THR A 83 14.08 20.99 4.43
N ARG A 84 14.15 20.06 3.47
CA ARG A 84 15.25 19.94 2.51
C ARG A 84 15.21 20.93 1.34
N GLY A 85 14.21 21.83 1.30
CA GLY A 85 14.11 22.90 0.31
C GLY A 85 13.24 22.58 -0.90
N THR A 86 12.56 21.43 -0.93
CA THR A 86 11.58 21.15 -2.00
C THR A 86 10.33 22.00 -1.77
N GLN A 87 10.04 22.93 -2.68
CA GLN A 87 8.97 23.90 -2.48
C GLN A 87 7.57 23.26 -2.44
N ASN A 88 7.29 22.31 -3.35
CA ASN A 88 5.96 21.72 -3.52
C ASN A 88 6.04 20.20 -3.73
N PRO A 89 6.49 19.43 -2.73
CA PRO A 89 6.62 17.98 -2.86
C PRO A 89 5.25 17.31 -3.03
N ILE A 90 5.21 16.21 -3.78
CA ILE A 90 3.99 15.45 -4.08
C ILE A 90 4.03 14.10 -3.39
N ALA A 91 2.97 13.70 -2.70
CA ALA A 91 2.87 12.35 -2.15
C ALA A 91 2.18 11.41 -3.15
N VAL A 92 2.91 10.39 -3.62
CA VAL A 92 2.39 9.30 -4.46
C VAL A 92 2.74 7.97 -3.80
N PRO A 93 1.74 7.18 -3.33
CA PRO A 93 2.02 5.98 -2.56
C PRO A 93 2.80 4.92 -3.33
N LEU A 94 3.79 4.30 -2.68
CA LEU A 94 4.66 3.28 -3.27
C LEU A 94 3.88 2.21 -4.04
N PRO A 95 4.11 2.06 -5.36
CA PRO A 95 3.51 0.98 -6.13
C PRO A 95 3.97 -0.38 -5.63
N VAL A 96 3.04 -1.33 -5.58
CA VAL A 96 3.33 -2.73 -5.28
C VAL A 96 3.25 -3.55 -6.55
N THR A 97 4.25 -4.37 -6.80
CA THR A 97 4.29 -5.24 -7.98
C THR A 97 3.29 -6.37 -7.77
N THR A 98 2.14 -6.31 -8.45
CA THR A 98 1.08 -7.32 -8.30
C THR A 98 1.27 -8.47 -9.28
N SER A 99 1.87 -9.57 -8.82
CA SER A 99 1.97 -10.81 -9.61
C SER A 99 1.50 -12.07 -8.87
N ILE A 100 1.16 -11.97 -7.57
CA ILE A 100 0.85 -13.16 -6.78
C ILE A 100 -0.68 -13.43 -6.82
N PRO A 101 -1.10 -14.66 -7.19
CA PRO A 101 -2.49 -15.08 -7.09
C PRO A 101 -3.05 -14.87 -5.68
N ALA A 102 -4.34 -14.51 -5.58
CA ALA A 102 -5.00 -14.47 -4.28
C ALA A 102 -4.88 -15.86 -3.62
N LYS A 103 -4.42 -15.92 -2.39
CA LYS A 103 -4.47 -17.13 -1.57
C LYS A 103 -5.32 -16.82 -0.34
N PRO A 104 -6.09 -17.79 0.18
CA PRO A 104 -6.81 -17.61 1.43
C PRO A 104 -5.86 -17.10 2.52
N THR A 105 -6.29 -16.08 3.27
CA THR A 105 -5.46 -15.49 4.32
C THR A 105 -5.17 -16.50 5.42
N GLN A 106 -3.90 -16.85 5.58
CA GLN A 106 -3.44 -17.83 6.56
C GLN A 106 -3.42 -17.25 7.99
N THR A 107 -3.20 -18.09 8.99
CA THR A 107 -3.18 -17.68 10.41
C THR A 107 -1.79 -17.36 10.94
N GLY A 108 -0.73 -17.72 10.23
CA GLY A 108 0.64 -17.51 10.69
C GLY A 108 0.98 -16.03 10.85
N VAL A 109 1.85 -15.73 11.80
CA VAL A 109 2.23 -14.38 12.21
C VAL A 109 3.69 -14.11 11.86
N ALA A 110 3.96 -12.92 11.32
CA ALA A 110 5.31 -12.42 11.10
C ALA A 110 5.48 -10.99 11.60
N LEU A 111 6.73 -10.59 11.84
CA LEU A 111 7.09 -9.23 12.27
C LEU A 111 7.90 -8.54 11.16
N VAL A 112 7.66 -7.24 10.92
CA VAL A 112 8.31 -6.48 9.82
C VAL A 112 9.81 -6.25 10.05
N GLU A 113 10.27 -6.14 11.30
CA GLU A 113 11.69 -6.00 11.67
C GLU A 113 12.02 -6.94 12.84
N ASN A 114 13.10 -7.71 12.77
CA ASN A 114 13.35 -8.79 13.74
C ASN A 114 14.16 -8.33 14.97
N GLU A 115 14.96 -7.26 14.85
CA GLU A 115 15.97 -6.89 15.85
C GLU A 115 15.41 -6.13 17.06
N GLN A 116 14.39 -5.29 16.88
CA GLN A 116 13.75 -4.54 17.98
C GLN A 116 12.57 -5.28 18.63
N ASN A 117 12.25 -6.49 18.15
CA ASN A 117 10.99 -7.18 18.46
C ASN A 117 11.16 -8.45 19.31
N GLN A 118 12.31 -8.62 19.99
CA GLN A 118 12.56 -9.81 20.80
C GLN A 118 11.56 -9.98 21.95
N ASP A 119 11.18 -8.89 22.62
CA ASP A 119 10.23 -8.94 23.73
C ASP A 119 8.81 -9.22 23.26
N PHE A 120 8.40 -8.66 22.12
CA PHE A 120 7.11 -8.98 21.52
C PHE A 120 7.05 -10.42 20.99
N THR A 121 8.15 -10.92 20.42
CA THR A 121 8.26 -12.32 20.01
C THR A 121 8.06 -13.26 21.20
N LYS A 122 8.61 -12.92 22.38
CA LYS A 122 8.35 -13.68 23.61
C LYS A 122 6.89 -13.62 24.02
N LEU A 123 6.24 -12.46 23.94
CA LEU A 123 4.81 -12.31 24.26
C LEU A 123 3.94 -13.17 23.34
N LEU A 124 4.18 -13.14 22.03
CA LEU A 124 3.48 -13.97 21.06
C LEU A 124 3.69 -15.47 21.34
N LYS A 125 4.94 -15.89 21.61
CA LYS A 125 5.24 -17.28 21.96
C LYS A 125 4.58 -17.72 23.27
N ALA A 126 4.53 -16.84 24.27
CA ALA A 126 3.86 -17.10 25.53
C ALA A 126 2.34 -17.25 25.36
N ALA A 127 1.76 -16.54 24.39
CA ALA A 127 0.37 -16.68 23.97
C ALA A 127 0.14 -17.90 23.04
N GLY A 128 1.17 -18.69 22.73
CA GLY A 128 1.07 -19.90 21.90
C GLY A 128 1.30 -19.67 20.40
N HIS A 129 1.65 -18.46 19.98
CA HIS A 129 1.84 -18.12 18.56
C HIS A 129 3.28 -18.36 18.10
N GLN A 130 3.41 -18.95 16.91
CA GLN A 130 4.70 -19.05 16.23
C GLN A 130 4.92 -17.82 15.35
N VAL A 131 6.11 -17.23 15.46
CA VAL A 131 6.56 -16.13 14.59
C VAL A 131 7.40 -16.73 13.47
N ALA A 132 6.94 -16.57 12.25
CA ALA A 132 7.59 -17.07 11.04
C ALA A 132 8.23 -15.91 10.23
N ASP A 133 8.96 -16.28 9.19
CA ASP A 133 9.48 -15.33 8.21
C ASP A 133 8.32 -14.62 7.47
N ILE A 134 8.44 -13.33 7.18
CA ILE A 134 7.38 -12.55 6.52
C ILE A 134 7.02 -13.08 5.12
N HIS A 135 7.95 -13.77 4.46
CA HIS A 135 7.76 -14.40 3.16
C HIS A 135 7.23 -15.83 3.23
N ASP A 136 7.07 -16.40 4.44
CA ASP A 136 6.50 -17.72 4.62
C ASP A 136 5.06 -17.76 4.05
N PRO A 137 4.72 -18.77 3.22
CA PRO A 137 3.38 -18.91 2.65
C PRO A 137 2.25 -19.08 3.68
N GLY A 138 2.58 -19.59 4.87
CA GLY A 138 1.68 -19.79 6.00
C GLY A 138 1.39 -18.52 6.81
N VAL A 139 2.04 -17.40 6.49
CA VAL A 139 1.80 -16.11 7.16
C VAL A 139 0.62 -15.39 6.51
N GLY A 140 -0.37 -15.03 7.31
CA GLY A 140 -1.47 -14.15 6.89
C GLY A 140 -1.66 -12.93 7.80
N ILE A 141 -0.88 -12.81 8.87
CA ILE A 141 -0.87 -11.65 9.77
C ILE A 141 0.57 -11.11 9.85
N VAL A 142 0.74 -9.83 9.56
CA VAL A 142 2.02 -9.13 9.64
C VAL A 142 1.91 -8.02 10.67
N VAL A 143 2.82 -8.00 11.64
CA VAL A 143 2.84 -6.99 12.70
C VAL A 143 4.04 -6.06 12.53
N ASP A 144 3.77 -4.76 12.45
CA ASP A 144 4.78 -3.70 12.44
C ASP A 144 4.73 -2.92 13.75
N LEU A 145 5.71 -3.16 14.61
CA LEU A 145 5.83 -2.49 15.91
C LEU A 145 6.79 -1.32 15.90
N SER A 146 7.41 -1.02 14.76
CA SER A 146 8.48 -0.02 14.71
C SER A 146 7.91 1.34 15.14
N PRO A 147 8.47 1.96 16.20
CA PRO A 147 7.91 3.18 16.77
C PRO A 147 8.20 4.42 15.92
N THR A 148 9.03 4.28 14.87
CA THR A 148 9.53 5.36 14.01
C THR A 148 8.98 5.23 12.59
N THR A 149 9.49 6.06 11.68
CA THR A 149 9.23 6.07 10.24
C THR A 149 9.73 4.80 9.56
N SER A 150 9.07 3.68 9.85
CA SER A 150 9.29 2.38 9.21
C SER A 150 9.25 2.51 7.68
N CYS A 151 9.90 1.57 7.00
CA CYS A 151 9.77 1.50 5.55
C CYS A 151 8.32 1.14 5.18
N THR A 152 7.69 1.94 4.33
CA THR A 152 6.31 1.70 3.89
C THR A 152 6.18 0.42 3.06
N GLU A 153 7.28 -0.08 2.51
CA GLU A 153 7.31 -1.16 1.53
C GLU A 153 6.87 -2.53 2.08
N PRO A 154 7.44 -3.08 3.17
CA PRO A 154 7.06 -4.40 3.66
C PRO A 154 5.58 -4.49 4.02
N MET A 155 5.02 -3.45 4.65
CA MET A 155 3.59 -3.38 4.95
C MET A 155 2.76 -3.41 3.66
N ARG A 156 3.06 -2.56 2.69
CA ARG A 156 2.29 -2.51 1.43
C ARG A 156 2.42 -3.80 0.64
N GLN A 157 3.59 -4.44 0.66
CA GLN A 157 3.80 -5.74 0.05
C GLN A 157 2.94 -6.82 0.73
N ALA A 158 2.88 -6.85 2.06
CA ALA A 158 2.02 -7.76 2.81
C ALA A 158 0.54 -7.54 2.47
N MET A 159 0.07 -6.28 2.46
CA MET A 159 -1.30 -5.94 2.05
C MET A 159 -1.60 -6.42 0.62
N SER A 160 -0.64 -6.31 -0.31
CA SER A 160 -0.83 -6.76 -1.70
C SER A 160 -1.05 -8.27 -1.85
N GLN A 161 -0.63 -9.04 -0.83
CA GLN A 161 -0.75 -10.49 -0.72
C GLN A 161 -1.94 -10.92 0.15
N GLU A 162 -2.87 -10.01 0.47
CA GLU A 162 -4.02 -10.28 1.35
C GLU A 162 -3.63 -10.71 2.76
N LYS A 163 -2.45 -10.28 3.23
CA LYS A 163 -2.05 -10.39 4.64
C LYS A 163 -2.62 -9.20 5.41
N VAL A 164 -3.16 -9.47 6.59
CA VAL A 164 -3.63 -8.42 7.51
C VAL A 164 -2.41 -7.77 8.14
N VAL A 165 -2.30 -6.45 8.02
CA VAL A 165 -1.24 -5.68 8.69
C VAL A 165 -1.79 -5.07 9.98
N ILE A 166 -1.10 -5.34 11.08
CA ILE A 166 -1.31 -4.71 12.39
C ILE A 166 -0.11 -3.81 12.64
N ALA A 167 -0.33 -2.53 12.95
CA ALA A 167 0.77 -1.60 13.13
C ALA A 167 0.55 -0.61 14.27
N MET A 168 1.65 -0.14 14.85
CA MET A 168 1.60 0.84 15.95
C MET A 168 1.12 2.22 15.47
N ALA A 169 0.27 2.86 16.26
CA ALA A 169 -0.26 4.20 16.01
C ALA A 169 0.85 5.28 16.00
N SER A 170 1.96 5.02 16.70
CA SER A 170 3.14 5.88 16.70
C SER A 170 3.91 5.84 15.38
N ASN A 171 3.69 4.85 14.51
CA ASN A 171 4.36 4.69 13.23
C ASN A 171 3.68 5.55 12.13
N PRO A 172 4.30 6.64 11.66
CA PRO A 172 3.66 7.53 10.69
C PRO A 172 3.47 6.88 9.31
N ALA A 173 4.34 5.94 8.92
CA ALA A 173 4.21 5.22 7.66
C ALA A 173 3.01 4.27 7.67
N ALA A 174 2.75 3.65 8.83
CA ALA A 174 1.59 2.79 9.03
C ALA A 174 0.29 3.59 8.98
N THR A 175 0.20 4.69 9.72
CA THR A 175 -1.02 5.53 9.77
C THR A 175 -1.34 6.24 8.45
N ASP A 176 -0.35 6.46 7.59
CA ASP A 176 -0.55 6.91 6.21
C ASP A 176 -1.10 5.82 5.28
N THR A 177 -0.76 4.57 5.57
CA THR A 177 -1.00 3.42 4.66
C THR A 177 -2.26 2.66 5.01
N ILE A 178 -2.56 2.54 6.30
CA ILE A 178 -3.60 1.69 6.87
C ILE A 178 -4.70 2.56 7.48
N ARG A 179 -5.94 2.22 7.14
CA ARG A 179 -7.15 2.73 7.77
C ARG A 179 -7.63 1.67 8.77
N ASP A 180 -7.51 2.00 10.05
CA ASP A 180 -7.88 1.09 11.14
C ASP A 180 -9.27 0.49 10.93
N GLN A 181 -9.39 -0.82 11.17
CA GLN A 181 -10.58 -1.64 11.00
C GLN A 181 -11.12 -1.76 9.58
N SER A 182 -10.64 -0.96 8.63
CA SER A 182 -11.07 -1.03 7.22
C SER A 182 -10.19 -2.01 6.46
N ASP A 183 -8.89 -1.75 6.40
CA ASP A 183 -7.91 -2.44 5.55
C ASP A 183 -6.65 -2.90 6.33
N GLY A 184 -6.70 -2.81 7.66
CA GLY A 184 -5.68 -3.27 8.60
C GLY A 184 -6.07 -2.88 10.03
N ARG A 185 -5.12 -2.96 10.96
CA ARG A 185 -5.33 -2.57 12.37
C ARG A 185 -4.25 -1.60 12.81
N ILE A 186 -4.66 -0.49 13.43
CA ILE A 186 -3.77 0.45 14.11
C ILE A 186 -3.98 0.31 15.62
N ILE A 187 -2.89 0.11 16.35
CA ILE A 187 -2.90 -0.21 17.78
C ILE A 187 -2.00 0.74 18.57
N SER A 188 -2.36 1.00 19.82
CA SER A 188 -1.62 1.94 20.67
C SER A 188 -0.62 1.25 21.62
N THR A 189 -0.76 -0.05 21.87
CA THR A 189 0.03 -0.79 22.85
C THR A 189 0.35 -2.21 22.40
N TYR A 190 1.43 -2.79 22.93
CA TYR A 190 1.82 -4.19 22.66
C TYR A 190 0.80 -5.20 23.19
N SER A 191 0.20 -4.95 24.35
CA SER A 191 -0.88 -5.81 24.87
C SER A 191 -2.04 -5.89 23.88
N LYS A 192 -2.42 -4.74 23.29
CA LYS A 192 -3.48 -4.71 22.29
C LYS A 192 -3.09 -5.41 21.01
N ALA A 193 -1.80 -5.38 20.64
CA ALA A 193 -1.30 -6.15 19.50
C ALA A 193 -1.54 -7.65 19.67
N VAL A 194 -1.21 -8.20 20.85
CA VAL A 194 -1.43 -9.63 21.14
C VAL A 194 -2.91 -9.97 21.08
N GLU A 195 -3.77 -9.18 21.73
CA GLU A 195 -5.24 -9.38 21.69
C GLU A 195 -5.79 -9.39 20.26
N VAL A 196 -5.31 -8.48 19.41
CA VAL A 196 -5.76 -8.38 18.01
C VAL A 196 -5.22 -9.53 17.16
N VAL A 197 -3.99 -9.99 17.43
CA VAL A 197 -3.46 -11.20 16.80
C VAL A 197 -4.30 -12.42 17.18
N ASP A 198 -4.62 -12.60 18.47
CA ASP A 198 -5.51 -13.66 18.95
C ASP A 198 -6.88 -13.61 18.29
N GLU A 199 -7.48 -12.43 18.22
CA GLU A 199 -8.76 -12.19 17.55
C GLU A 199 -8.71 -12.65 16.10
N LEU A 200 -7.70 -12.24 15.33
CA LEU A 200 -7.61 -12.52 13.89
C LEU A 200 -7.22 -13.96 13.56
N ILE A 201 -6.48 -14.63 14.45
CA ILE A 201 -6.21 -16.06 14.31
C ILE A 201 -7.52 -16.85 14.44
N ASN A 202 -8.36 -16.48 15.41
CA ASN A 202 -9.60 -17.20 15.72
C ASN A 202 -10.81 -16.73 14.89
N ASN A 203 -10.72 -15.57 14.23
CA ASN A 203 -11.78 -15.01 13.40
C ASN A 203 -11.38 -15.02 11.91
N ASP A 204 -11.60 -16.16 11.27
CA ASP A 204 -11.29 -16.36 9.85
C ASP A 204 -11.99 -15.35 8.94
N PHE A 205 -13.26 -15.06 9.20
CA PHE A 205 -14.06 -14.13 8.42
C PHE A 205 -13.46 -12.72 8.44
N GLU A 206 -13.17 -12.18 9.62
CA GLU A 206 -12.59 -10.84 9.76
C GLU A 206 -11.17 -10.78 9.17
N ARG A 207 -10.37 -11.83 9.33
CA ARG A 207 -9.02 -11.91 8.77
C ARG A 207 -9.06 -11.89 7.23
N GLN A 208 -9.91 -12.69 6.60
CA GLN A 208 -10.08 -12.70 5.15
C GLN A 208 -10.62 -11.36 4.64
N ARG A 209 -11.61 -10.77 5.33
CA ARG A 209 -12.16 -9.46 4.98
C ARG A 209 -11.09 -8.36 5.02
N LEU A 210 -10.30 -8.30 6.09
CA LEU A 210 -9.22 -7.33 6.23
C LEU A 210 -8.13 -7.54 5.17
N GLY A 211 -7.72 -8.78 4.91
CA GLY A 211 -6.73 -9.09 3.87
C GLY A 211 -7.20 -8.63 2.48
N PHE A 212 -8.46 -8.88 2.16
CA PHE A 212 -9.06 -8.43 0.90
C PHE A 212 -9.07 -6.89 0.77
N GLU A 213 -9.54 -6.18 1.79
CA GLU A 213 -9.57 -4.72 1.79
C GLU A 213 -8.15 -4.11 1.83
N ALA A 214 -7.19 -4.77 2.46
CA ALA A 214 -5.77 -4.40 2.42
C ALA A 214 -5.25 -4.39 0.98
N ARG A 215 -5.47 -5.48 0.24
CA ARG A 215 -5.07 -5.57 -1.17
C ARG A 215 -5.73 -4.49 -2.02
N LYS A 216 -7.00 -4.18 -1.77
CA LYS A 216 -7.73 -3.08 -2.41
C LYS A 216 -7.07 -1.75 -2.22
N ALA A 217 -6.75 -1.42 -0.97
CA ALA A 217 -6.16 -0.15 -0.61
C ALA A 217 -4.85 0.08 -1.39
N VAL A 218 -4.00 -0.94 -1.52
CA VAL A 218 -2.69 -0.82 -2.18
C VAL A 218 -2.71 -1.04 -3.69
N SER A 219 -3.73 -1.73 -4.24
CA SER A 219 -3.85 -2.04 -5.68
C SER A 219 -3.95 -0.80 -6.59
N ASN A 220 -4.31 0.35 -6.00
CA ASN A 220 -4.50 1.60 -6.72
C ASN A 220 -3.19 2.32 -7.06
N SER A 221 -2.08 1.96 -6.44
CA SER A 221 -0.76 2.53 -6.72
C SER A 221 -0.13 1.89 -7.94
N ASN A 222 0.49 2.69 -8.81
CA ASN A 222 1.16 2.21 -10.02
C ASN A 222 2.26 3.18 -10.44
N TRP A 223 3.24 2.69 -11.19
CA TRP A 223 4.41 3.46 -11.61
C TRP A 223 4.06 4.58 -12.59
N THR A 224 3.03 4.44 -13.43
CA THR A 224 2.55 5.54 -14.30
C THR A 224 2.20 6.80 -13.51
N ARG A 225 1.64 6.66 -12.31
CA ARG A 225 1.34 7.79 -11.42
C ARG A 225 2.59 8.45 -10.85
N VAL A 226 3.52 7.64 -10.33
CA VAL A 226 4.81 8.12 -9.82
C VAL A 226 5.53 8.91 -10.91
N THR A 227 5.64 8.34 -12.11
CA THR A 227 6.29 8.96 -13.25
C THR A 227 5.59 10.26 -13.69
N ARG A 228 4.25 10.28 -13.74
CA ARG A 228 3.50 11.52 -14.03
C ARG A 228 3.76 12.60 -12.99
N ALA A 229 3.85 12.24 -11.71
CA ALA A 229 4.17 13.20 -10.66
C ALA A 229 5.59 13.75 -10.79
N LEU A 230 6.57 12.92 -11.18
CA LEU A 230 7.95 13.36 -11.43
C LEU A 230 8.05 14.33 -12.62
N LEU A 231 7.18 14.17 -13.62
CA LEU A 231 7.08 15.05 -14.80
C LEU A 231 6.44 16.43 -14.50
N ILE A 232 5.67 16.57 -13.41
CA ILE A 232 5.00 17.84 -13.10
C ILE A 232 6.04 18.89 -12.72
N GLU A 233 6.02 20.03 -13.42
CA GLU A 233 6.88 21.18 -13.12
C GLU A 233 6.10 22.29 -12.40
N ASN A 234 6.74 22.91 -11.39
CA ASN A 234 6.31 24.18 -10.79
C ASN A 234 4.85 24.23 -10.30
N ARG A 235 4.35 23.15 -9.65
CA ARG A 235 3.09 23.23 -8.93
C ARG A 235 3.18 24.34 -7.88
N ARG A 236 2.25 25.29 -7.89
CA ARG A 236 2.08 26.30 -6.82
C ARG A 236 0.98 25.83 -5.88
N GLY A 237 1.26 25.67 -4.58
CA GLY A 237 0.22 25.41 -3.58
C GLY A 237 0.57 24.34 -2.54
N ILE A 238 -0.41 23.96 -1.73
CA ILE A 238 -0.27 22.94 -0.68
C ILE A 238 0.08 21.59 -1.33
N PRO A 239 0.97 20.76 -0.73
CA PRO A 239 1.21 19.39 -1.17
C PRO A 239 -0.09 18.64 -1.43
N VAL A 240 -0.26 18.11 -2.64
CA VAL A 240 -1.50 17.44 -3.04
C VAL A 240 -1.25 15.95 -3.15
N LEU A 241 -2.24 15.21 -2.67
CA LEU A 241 -2.33 13.77 -2.85
C LEU A 241 -2.85 13.47 -4.25
N GLU A 242 -2.12 12.67 -5.02
CA GLU A 242 -2.67 12.18 -6.26
C GLU A 242 -3.79 11.16 -5.94
N HIS A 243 -5.03 11.55 -6.21
CA HIS A 243 -6.20 10.71 -5.95
C HIS A 243 -6.34 9.66 -7.06
N SER A 244 -6.72 8.46 -6.67
CA SER A 244 -6.91 7.37 -7.62
C SER A 244 -8.17 7.56 -8.48
N ASN A 245 -8.03 7.37 -9.79
CA ASN A 245 -9.18 7.32 -10.69
C ASN A 245 -9.91 5.98 -10.50
N GLN A 246 -11.14 6.03 -9.97
CA GLN A 246 -11.89 4.87 -9.45
C GLN A 246 -12.30 3.85 -10.54
N LEU A 247 -12.37 4.27 -11.81
CA LEU A 247 -12.85 3.46 -12.93
C LEU A 247 -11.88 2.34 -13.36
N ALA A 248 -10.59 2.64 -13.49
CA ALA A 248 -9.58 1.65 -13.86
C ALA A 248 -9.27 0.67 -12.72
N ALA A 249 -9.58 1.05 -11.48
CA ALA A 249 -9.59 0.15 -10.33
C ALA A 249 -10.72 -0.87 -10.49
N ARG A 250 -11.96 -0.41 -10.72
CA ARG A 250 -13.14 -1.27 -10.90
C ARG A 250 -12.96 -2.35 -11.98
N LYS A 251 -12.35 -2.02 -13.12
CA LYS A 251 -12.14 -3.00 -14.22
C LYS A 251 -11.10 -4.08 -13.90
N ARG A 252 -9.98 -3.72 -13.26
CA ARG A 252 -8.96 -4.67 -12.77
C ARG A 252 -9.47 -5.52 -11.61
N TRP A 253 -10.42 -4.97 -10.85
CA TRP A 253 -11.13 -5.63 -9.78
C TRP A 253 -12.03 -6.75 -10.31
N THR A 254 -12.94 -6.45 -11.25
CA THR A 254 -13.83 -7.46 -11.86
C THR A 254 -13.07 -8.66 -12.44
N GLN A 255 -11.86 -8.45 -12.97
CA GLN A 255 -11.03 -9.52 -13.54
C GLN A 255 -10.26 -10.34 -12.49
N ARG A 256 -10.03 -9.81 -11.28
CA ARG A 256 -9.24 -10.45 -10.20
C ARG A 256 -10.10 -11.15 -9.13
N LEU A 257 -11.41 -10.88 -9.12
CA LEU A 257 -12.39 -11.42 -8.16
C LEU A 257 -12.82 -12.88 -8.43
N GLY A 258 -12.00 -13.69 -9.09
CA GLY A 258 -12.25 -15.14 -9.24
C GLY A 258 -12.44 -15.89 -7.90
N HIS A 259 -12.14 -15.24 -6.76
CA HIS A 259 -12.32 -15.77 -5.40
C HIS A 259 -13.22 -14.91 -4.48
N ALA A 260 -13.76 -13.78 -4.94
CA ALA A 260 -14.75 -12.99 -4.18
C ALA A 260 -16.20 -13.31 -4.58
N HIS A 261 -16.39 -14.45 -5.25
CA HIS A 261 -17.68 -14.93 -5.71
C HIS A 261 -18.76 -14.88 -4.63
N PRO A 262 -18.52 -15.22 -3.34
CA PRO A 262 -19.59 -15.20 -2.34
C PRO A 262 -20.13 -13.78 -2.12
N TRP A 263 -19.26 -12.79 -1.97
CA TRP A 263 -19.64 -11.39 -1.70
C TRP A 263 -20.39 -10.72 -2.85
N LYS A 264 -20.28 -11.26 -4.07
CA LYS A 264 -21.01 -10.76 -5.25
C LYS A 264 -22.51 -11.05 -5.16
N PHE A 265 -22.89 -12.15 -4.51
CA PHE A 265 -24.30 -12.57 -4.35
C PHE A 265 -24.83 -12.26 -2.96
N ALA A 266 -24.00 -11.65 -2.12
CA ALA A 266 -24.37 -11.35 -0.75
C ALA A 266 -25.49 -10.30 -0.69
N GLN A 267 -26.57 -10.60 0.02
CA GLN A 267 -27.72 -9.71 0.18
C GLN A 267 -27.83 -9.26 1.63
N TYR A 268 -27.99 -7.95 1.82
CA TYR A 268 -28.31 -7.38 3.11
C TYR A 268 -29.82 -7.51 3.34
N ILE A 269 -30.24 -8.41 4.22
CA ILE A 269 -31.66 -8.69 4.43
C ILE A 269 -32.25 -7.72 5.44
N ASP A 270 -31.50 -7.43 6.50
CA ASP A 270 -31.89 -6.57 7.61
C ASP A 270 -30.66 -5.95 8.29
N ASP A 271 -30.86 -5.00 9.20
CA ASP A 271 -29.79 -4.29 9.93
C ASP A 271 -28.92 -5.19 10.83
N GLY A 272 -29.18 -6.50 10.84
CA GLY A 272 -28.45 -7.50 11.61
C GLY A 272 -27.85 -8.63 10.79
N HIS A 273 -28.17 -8.83 9.51
CA HIS A 273 -27.77 -10.04 8.79
C HIS A 273 -27.42 -9.84 7.32
N ILE A 274 -26.40 -10.59 6.88
CA ILE A 274 -25.99 -10.73 5.49
C ILE A 274 -26.23 -12.18 5.09
N GLU A 275 -26.93 -12.40 3.98
CA GLU A 275 -27.02 -13.71 3.33
C GLU A 275 -25.91 -13.86 2.29
N LEU A 276 -25.27 -15.02 2.25
CA LEU A 276 -24.17 -15.40 1.37
C LEU A 276 -24.48 -16.82 0.88
N ASP A 277 -25.11 -16.93 -0.30
CA ASP A 277 -25.62 -18.18 -0.86
C ASP A 277 -26.47 -18.98 0.16
N ASP A 278 -25.90 -20.00 0.81
CA ASP A 278 -26.51 -20.88 1.81
C ASP A 278 -26.16 -20.52 3.28
N GLN A 279 -25.47 -19.40 3.50
CA GLN A 279 -25.02 -18.95 4.81
C GLN A 279 -25.67 -17.63 5.23
N ARG A 280 -26.01 -17.52 6.52
CA ARG A 280 -26.48 -16.27 7.13
C ARG A 280 -25.46 -15.81 8.17
N ILE A 281 -24.93 -14.61 7.98
CA ILE A 281 -23.91 -14.01 8.84
C ILE A 281 -24.56 -12.92 9.68
N ASP A 282 -24.47 -13.04 11.01
CA ASP A 282 -24.91 -12.02 11.96
C ASP A 282 -23.87 -10.88 12.04
N VAL A 283 -24.33 -9.68 11.70
CA VAL A 283 -23.59 -8.41 11.72
C VAL A 283 -24.23 -7.37 12.64
N SER A 284 -25.17 -7.77 13.49
CA SER A 284 -25.87 -6.90 14.44
C SER A 284 -24.91 -6.17 15.39
N HIS A 285 -23.77 -6.81 15.70
CA HIS A 285 -22.70 -6.30 16.55
C HIS A 285 -21.81 -5.23 15.90
N LEU A 286 -21.93 -5.00 14.58
CA LEU A 286 -21.12 -4.00 13.88
C LEU A 286 -21.63 -2.57 14.11
N SER A 287 -20.72 -1.59 14.08
CA SER A 287 -21.09 -0.17 14.18
C SER A 287 -21.85 0.32 12.94
N GLN A 288 -22.67 1.37 13.07
CA GLN A 288 -23.48 1.92 11.97
C GLN A 288 -22.65 2.28 10.73
N LEU A 289 -21.49 2.92 10.90
CA LEU A 289 -20.59 3.25 9.79
C LEU A 289 -20.11 1.99 9.05
N ARG A 290 -19.93 0.89 9.79
CA ARG A 290 -19.46 -0.39 9.25
C ARG A 290 -20.58 -1.14 8.53
N LYS A 291 -21.81 -1.09 9.05
CA LYS A 291 -23.03 -1.54 8.34
C LYS A 291 -23.22 -0.78 7.03
N LEU A 292 -23.10 0.55 7.04
CA LEU A 292 -23.17 1.40 5.84
C LEU A 292 -22.11 1.09 4.79
N SER A 293 -20.87 0.81 5.20
CA SER A 293 -19.79 0.43 4.28
C SER A 293 -20.07 -0.90 3.58
N ILE A 294 -20.59 -1.88 4.33
CA ILE A 294 -21.01 -3.19 3.80
C ILE A 294 -22.19 -3.02 2.83
N VAL A 295 -23.25 -2.33 3.23
CA VAL A 295 -24.40 -2.03 2.35
C VAL A 295 -23.94 -1.36 1.07
N THR A 296 -23.05 -0.36 1.15
CA THR A 296 -22.50 0.33 -0.04
C THR A 296 -21.66 -0.59 -0.92
N ALA A 297 -21.00 -1.61 -0.36
CA ALA A 297 -20.24 -2.59 -1.10
C ALA A 297 -21.16 -3.61 -1.82
N LEU A 298 -22.29 -3.99 -1.20
CA LEU A 298 -23.28 -4.93 -1.70
C LEU A 298 -24.25 -4.29 -2.72
N ASP A 299 -24.73 -3.07 -2.46
CA ASP A 299 -25.70 -2.35 -3.31
C ASP A 299 -25.12 -1.80 -4.61
N ARG A 300 -23.80 -1.90 -4.82
CA ARG A 300 -23.20 -1.55 -6.10
C ARG A 300 -23.52 -2.63 -7.12
N ARG A 301 -24.73 -2.55 -7.70
CA ARG A 301 -25.18 -3.35 -8.85
C ARG A 301 -24.04 -3.52 -9.85
N ASP A 302 -23.82 -4.78 -10.21
CA ASP A 302 -22.91 -5.18 -11.27
C ASP A 302 -23.29 -4.40 -12.54
N PRO A 303 -22.39 -3.59 -13.13
CA PRO A 303 -22.69 -2.85 -14.36
C PRO A 303 -22.87 -3.80 -15.57
N ASN A 304 -22.61 -5.10 -15.38
CA ASN A 304 -22.91 -6.14 -16.36
C ASN A 304 -24.24 -6.88 -16.12
N ASN A 305 -25.00 -6.55 -15.07
CA ASN A 305 -26.39 -6.98 -14.98
C ASN A 305 -27.24 -6.03 -15.83
N GLY A 306 -27.33 -6.36 -17.12
CA GLY A 306 -28.21 -5.69 -18.07
C GLY A 306 -29.67 -5.98 -17.72
N ASN A 307 -30.23 -5.21 -16.80
CA ASN A 307 -31.67 -5.05 -16.61
C ASN A 307 -31.92 -3.65 -16.01
N SER A 308 -31.77 -2.65 -16.88
CA SER A 308 -32.50 -1.38 -16.88
C SER A 308 -31.98 -0.51 -18.02
#